data_AF-A0AA35G910-F1
#
_entry.id   AF-A0AA35G910-F1
#
_cell.length_a   1.000
_cell.length_b   1.000
_cell.length_c   1.000
_cell.angle_alpha   90.00
_cell.angle_beta   90.00
_cell.angle_gamma   90.00
#
_symmetry.space_group_name_H-M   'P 1'
#
loop_
_entity.id
_entity.type
_entity.pdbx_description
1 polymer ?
#
loop_
_entity_poly.entity_id
_entity_poly.type
_entity_poly.pdbx_seq_one_letter_code
_entity_poly.pdbx_strand_id
1 'polypeptide(L)'
;MEGSTACPANRDPHGGDGPCRWNRSVPTGYKVIAIPFRAGRPAGPPADFLAGFLRGREAWGRPVDVLVAPDGALLVTDDRAGAIYRITWEGSPGAP
;
A
#
# COMPACT_ATOMS: atom_id res chain seq x y z
N MET A 1 -11.19 -26.65 -3.44
CA MET A 1 -10.23 -27.01 -2.39
C MET A 1 -8.97 -27.47 -3.09
N GLU A 2 -7.82 -26.99 -2.60
CA GLU A 2 -6.46 -27.17 -3.11
C GLU A 2 -6.04 -26.35 -4.34
N GLY A 3 -4.83 -25.80 -4.25
CA GLY A 3 -4.22 -24.95 -5.28
C GLY A 3 -3.62 -23.63 -4.79
N SER A 4 -3.17 -23.51 -3.54
CA SER A 4 -2.22 -22.45 -3.18
C SER A 4 -0.91 -22.76 -3.90
N THR A 5 -0.72 -22.16 -5.07
CA THR A 5 0.63 -22.01 -5.64
C THR A 5 1.35 -21.04 -4.71
N ALA A 6 2.02 -21.60 -3.70
CA ALA A 6 3.14 -20.96 -3.05
C ALA A 6 4.05 -20.39 -4.14
N CYS A 7 4.66 -19.22 -3.90
CA CYS A 7 5.78 -18.79 -4.73
C CYS A 7 6.71 -19.99 -4.91
N PRO A 8 6.97 -20.45 -6.15
CA PRO A 8 8.01 -21.44 -6.35
C PRO A 8 9.27 -20.79 -5.78
N ALA A 9 9.93 -21.50 -4.86
CA ALA A 9 11.16 -21.05 -4.25
C ALA A 9 12.16 -20.77 -5.38
N ASN A 10 12.26 -19.49 -5.79
CA ASN A 10 13.35 -19.07 -6.63
C ASN A 10 14.55 -19.10 -5.69
N ARG A 11 15.33 -20.19 -5.79
CA ARG A 11 16.55 -20.39 -5.01
C ARG A 11 17.41 -19.14 -5.14
N ASP A 12 17.48 -18.38 -4.07
CA ASP A 12 18.50 -17.38 -3.91
C ASP A 12 19.84 -18.12 -3.81
N PRO A 13 20.82 -17.87 -4.70
CA PRO A 13 22.13 -18.53 -4.63
C PRO A 13 22.90 -18.21 -3.34
N HIS A 14 22.39 -17.30 -2.50
CA HIS A 14 22.97 -16.90 -1.23
C HIS A 14 22.33 -17.52 0.02
N GLY A 15 21.46 -18.53 -0.11
CA GLY A 15 21.05 -19.38 1.02
C GLY A 15 20.13 -18.71 2.05
N GLY A 16 19.27 -17.79 1.62
CA GLY A 16 18.25 -17.16 2.45
C GLY A 16 16.85 -17.70 2.17
N ASP A 17 16.39 -18.70 2.92
CA ASP A 17 15.00 -19.18 2.88
C ASP A 17 14.09 -18.26 3.72
N GLY A 18 14.03 -16.97 3.36
CA GLY A 18 13.13 -16.02 4.00
C GLY A 18 11.69 -16.22 3.50
N PRO A 19 10.66 -16.37 4.36
CA PRO A 19 9.29 -16.53 3.90
C PRO A 19 8.88 -15.27 3.13
N CYS A 20 8.34 -15.47 1.93
CA CYS A 20 7.78 -14.37 1.16
C CYS A 20 6.71 -13.66 2.01
N ARG A 21 6.90 -12.36 2.26
CA ARG A 21 6.09 -11.60 3.22
C ARG A 21 4.60 -11.48 2.87
N TRP A 22 4.20 -11.89 1.66
CA TRP A 22 2.80 -11.97 1.26
C TRP A 22 2.01 -13.02 2.06
N ASN A 23 2.68 -14.04 2.61
CA ASN A 23 2.00 -15.12 3.33
C ASN A 23 2.08 -14.94 4.86
N ARG A 24 1.33 -13.96 5.37
CA ARG A 24 1.12 -13.81 6.83
C ARG A 24 -0.17 -14.49 7.25
N SER A 25 -0.12 -15.24 8.36
CA SER A 25 -1.30 -15.90 8.95
C SER A 25 -2.38 -14.91 9.39
N VAL A 26 -1.97 -13.72 9.81
CA VAL A 26 -2.82 -12.55 10.04
C VAL A 26 -2.51 -11.51 8.95
N PRO A 27 -3.46 -11.23 8.02
CA PRO A 27 -3.25 -10.25 6.98
C PRO A 27 -2.98 -8.86 7.55
N THR A 28 -2.05 -8.13 6.94
CA THR A 28 -1.72 -6.74 7.31
C THR A 28 -1.41 -5.93 6.06
N GLY A 29 -1.49 -4.61 6.15
CA GLY A 29 -1.35 -3.72 5.00
C GLY A 29 -2.72 -3.32 4.50
N TYR A 30 -2.95 -3.41 3.18
CA TYR A 30 -4.21 -2.97 2.55
C TYR A 30 -4.53 -1.51 2.92
N LYS A 31 -3.55 -0.64 2.70
CA LYS A 31 -3.62 0.79 2.99
C LYS A 31 -2.51 1.54 2.25
N VAL A 32 -2.71 2.83 2.07
CA VAL A 32 -1.69 3.80 1.66
C VAL A 32 -1.20 4.52 2.92
N ILE A 33 0.11 4.62 3.08
CA ILE A 33 0.75 5.33 4.19
C ILE A 33 1.54 6.53 3.67
N ALA A 34 1.64 7.56 4.49
CA ALA A 34 2.51 8.72 4.26
C ALA A 34 3.67 8.68 5.26
N ILE A 35 4.88 8.96 4.77
CA ILE A 35 6.08 9.10 5.61
C ILE A 35 6.49 10.57 5.54
N PRO A 36 6.60 11.28 6.68
CA PRO A 36 7.04 12.68 6.67
C PRO A 36 8.53 12.76 6.35
N PHE A 37 8.92 13.73 5.50
CA PHE A 37 10.31 13.98 5.14
C PHE A 37 10.73 15.39 5.58
N ARG A 38 11.99 15.51 6.03
CA ARG A 38 12.66 16.79 6.32
C ARG A 38 14.09 16.73 5.78
N ALA A 39 14.50 17.75 5.03
CA ALA A 39 15.84 17.83 4.41
C ALA A 39 16.22 16.55 3.63
N GLY A 40 15.28 16.02 2.84
CA GLY A 40 15.48 14.83 2.01
C GLY A 40 15.57 13.51 2.78
N ARG A 41 15.26 13.49 4.09
CA ARG A 41 15.29 12.28 4.92
C ARG A 41 13.96 12.04 5.61
N PRO A 42 13.54 10.78 5.84
CA PRO A 42 12.40 10.47 6.70
C PRO A 42 12.58 11.10 8.09
N ALA A 43 11.56 11.78 8.58
CA ALA A 43 11.62 12.62 9.78
C ALA A 43 10.52 12.31 10.80
N GLY A 44 9.93 11.12 10.72
CA GLY A 44 8.87 10.69 11.63
C GLY A 44 8.33 9.30 11.27
N PRO A 45 7.42 8.77 12.11
CA PRO A 45 6.80 7.48 11.85
C PRO A 45 5.89 7.56 10.61
N PRO A 46 5.71 6.44 9.87
CA PRO A 46 4.66 6.33 8.88
C PRO A 46 3.28 6.54 9.51
N ALA A 47 2.40 7.26 8.81
CA ALA A 47 1.02 7.48 9.19
C ALA A 47 0.06 6.92 8.14
N ASP A 48 -1.09 6.42 8.57
CA ASP A 48 -2.12 5.93 7.66
C ASP A 48 -2.76 7.12 6.93
N PHE A 49 -2.71 7.09 5.59
CA PHE A 49 -3.29 8.12 4.73
C PHE A 49 -4.65 7.69 4.18
N LEU A 50 -4.72 6.48 3.62
CA LEU A 50 -5.96 5.86 3.14
C LEU A 50 -5.99 4.41 3.62
N ALA A 51 -6.89 4.10 4.53
CA ALA A 51 -6.95 2.81 5.21
C ALA A 51 -8.37 2.24 5.25
N GLY A 52 -8.50 1.04 5.80
CA GLY A 52 -9.78 0.37 5.97
C GLY A 52 -10.10 -0.66 4.90
N PHE A 53 -9.21 -0.89 3.91
CA PHE A 53 -9.40 -1.89 2.85
C PHE A 53 -9.38 -3.35 3.33
N LEU A 54 -8.97 -3.59 4.57
CA LEU A 54 -9.04 -4.88 5.24
C LEU A 54 -10.03 -4.81 6.42
N ARG A 55 -11.06 -5.65 6.39
CA ARG A 55 -12.05 -5.81 7.47
C ARG A 55 -11.92 -7.21 8.05
N GLY A 56 -11.34 -7.32 9.24
CA GLY A 56 -10.97 -8.61 9.81
C GLY A 56 -9.92 -9.31 8.93
N ARG A 57 -10.33 -10.39 8.24
CA ARG A 57 -9.49 -11.12 7.28
C ARG A 57 -9.89 -10.87 5.82
N GLU A 58 -10.97 -10.14 5.59
CA GLU A 58 -11.51 -9.88 4.27
C GLU A 58 -10.96 -8.55 3.75
N ALA A 59 -10.13 -8.61 2.72
CA ALA A 59 -9.86 -7.41 1.94
C ALA A 59 -11.11 -7.04 1.14
N TRP A 60 -11.40 -5.77 0.91
CA TRP A 60 -12.37 -5.34 -0.10
C TRP A 60 -11.71 -4.46 -1.17
N GLY A 61 -10.47 -4.07 -0.93
CA GLY A 61 -9.59 -3.45 -1.91
C GLY A 61 -8.13 -3.81 -1.67
N ARG A 62 -7.29 -3.57 -2.68
CA ARG A 62 -5.85 -3.80 -2.70
C ARG A 62 -5.16 -2.64 -3.42
N PRO A 63 -4.83 -1.55 -2.71
CA PRO A 63 -4.08 -0.46 -3.30
C PRO A 63 -2.75 -0.95 -3.90
N VAL A 64 -2.45 -0.54 -5.14
CA VAL A 64 -1.25 -0.97 -5.88
C VAL A 64 -0.28 0.19 -6.08
N ASP A 65 -0.70 1.24 -6.78
CA ASP A 65 0.17 2.35 -7.16
C ASP A 65 -0.47 3.71 -6.86
N VAL A 66 0.38 4.74 -6.77
CA VAL A 66 -0.02 6.12 -6.51
C VAL A 66 0.59 7.10 -7.52
N LEU A 67 -0.19 8.09 -7.92
CA LEU A 67 0.26 9.17 -8.80
C LEU A 67 -0.32 10.51 -8.33
N VAL A 68 0.50 11.55 -8.28
CA VAL A 68 0.02 12.92 -8.08
C VAL A 68 -0.39 13.48 -9.44
N ALA A 69 -1.67 13.81 -9.60
CA ALA A 69 -2.21 14.43 -10.79
C ALA A 69 -1.79 15.90 -10.91
N PRO A 70 -1.86 16.52 -12.11
CA PRO A 70 -1.45 17.92 -12.31
C PRO A 70 -2.21 18.95 -11.46
N ASP A 71 -3.42 18.60 -11.03
CA ASP A 71 -4.27 19.42 -10.15
C ASP A 71 -3.99 19.20 -8.64
N GLY A 72 -2.97 18.40 -8.32
CA GLY A 72 -2.58 18.06 -6.95
C GLY A 72 -3.36 16.91 -6.33
N ALA A 73 -4.32 16.31 -7.03
CA ALA A 73 -5.03 15.14 -6.52
C ALA A 73 -4.11 13.91 -6.42
N LEU A 74 -4.30 13.06 -5.41
CA LEU A 74 -3.65 11.75 -5.36
C LEU A 74 -4.55 10.71 -6.01
N LEU A 75 -4.04 10.04 -7.05
CA LEU A 75 -4.67 8.88 -7.66
C LEU A 75 -4.12 7.61 -7.01
N VAL A 76 -5.00 6.69 -6.63
CA VAL A 76 -4.63 5.39 -6.05
C VAL A 76 -5.34 4.29 -6.83
N THR A 77 -4.57 3.35 -7.40
CA THR A 77 -5.13 2.21 -8.15
C THR A 77 -5.44 1.05 -7.21
N ASP A 78 -6.53 0.35 -7.48
CA ASP A 78 -6.96 -0.84 -6.73
C ASP A 78 -7.33 -1.98 -7.67
N ASP A 79 -6.50 -3.01 -7.69
CA ASP A 79 -6.65 -4.12 -8.63
C ASP A 79 -7.73 -5.13 -8.21
N ARG A 80 -8.15 -5.12 -6.94
CA ARG A 80 -9.23 -5.98 -6.47
C ARG A 80 -10.60 -5.35 -6.71
N ALA A 81 -10.71 -4.06 -6.48
CA ALA A 81 -11.94 -3.31 -6.74
C ALA A 81 -12.11 -2.96 -8.22
N GLY A 82 -11.03 -3.04 -9.02
CA GLY A 82 -11.04 -2.59 -10.41
C GLY A 82 -11.27 -1.09 -10.53
N ALA A 83 -10.72 -0.32 -9.57
CA ALA A 83 -11.05 1.09 -9.37
C ALA A 83 -9.80 1.96 -9.32
N ILE A 84 -9.99 3.26 -9.60
CA ILE A 84 -9.02 4.31 -9.33
C ILE A 84 -9.68 5.31 -8.39
N TYR A 85 -9.16 5.45 -7.17
CA TYR A 85 -9.61 6.46 -6.23
C TYR A 85 -8.89 7.78 -6.52
N ARG A 86 -9.63 8.88 -6.61
CA ARG A 86 -9.07 10.23 -6.71
C ARG A 86 -9.33 10.98 -5.40
N ILE A 87 -8.26 11.29 -4.69
CA ILE A 87 -8.29 11.95 -3.38
C ILE A 87 -7.97 13.42 -3.60
N THR A 88 -8.88 14.29 -3.19
CA THR A 88 -8.75 15.75 -3.24
C THR A 88 -8.93 16.34 -1.86
N TRP A 89 -8.27 17.48 -1.60
CA TRP A 89 -8.45 18.26 -0.39
C TRP A 89 -9.28 19.51 -0.71
N GLU A 90 -10.36 19.72 0.04
CA GLU A 90 -11.26 20.87 -0.15
C GLU A 90 -10.92 22.08 0.74
N GLY A 91 -9.86 22.01 1.55
CA GLY A 91 -9.39 23.16 2.32
C GLY A 91 -8.58 24.13 1.46
N SER A 92 -8.59 25.42 1.83
CA SER A 92 -7.70 26.42 1.23
C SER A 92 -6.25 25.91 1.25
N PRO A 93 -5.46 26.11 0.18
CA PRO A 93 -4.04 25.76 0.21
C PRO A 93 -3.40 26.48 1.39
N GLY A 94 -2.91 25.73 2.37
CA GLY A 94 -2.16 26.29 3.49
C GLY A 94 -0.96 27.04 2.93
N ALA A 95 -0.83 28.31 3.32
CA ALA A 95 0.32 29.16 3.03
C ALA A 95 1.66 28.45 3.33
N PRO A 96 2.72 28.76 2.57
CA PRO A 96 4.03 28.08 2.66
C PRO A 96 4.67 28.12 4.05
#